data_AF-A0A377ZT19-F1
#
_entry.id   AF-A0A377ZT19-F1
#
_cell.length_a   1.000
_cell.length_b   1.000
_cell.length_c   1.000
_cell.angle_alpha   90.00
_cell.angle_beta   90.00
_cell.angle_gamma   90.00
#
_symmetry.space_group_name_H-M   'P 1'
#
loop_
_entity.id
_entity.type
_entity.pdbx_description
1 polymer ?
#
loop_
_entity_poly.entity_id
_entity_poly.type
_entity_poly.pdbx_seq_one_letter_code
_entity_poly.pdbx_strand_id
1 'polypeptide(L)'
;MITLRFTCSQLTDWRRVDLSHIPLYCNADAPLACAMHEAFTLNVARMWLHMPDEVDRRPLDGYFSALGFGEDDGLWPEDGRSFRGYQLLLEYFTFREKFMFIDLRGLETVAFPAGLAWFEIDVVAGGTLGT
;
A
#
# COMPACT_ATOMS: atom_id res chain seq x y z
N MET A 1 -1.30 1.18 -15.95
CA MET A 1 -1.63 -0.01 -15.15
C MET A 1 -0.36 -0.45 -14.45
N ILE A 2 -0.41 -0.68 -13.14
CA ILE A 2 0.73 -1.12 -12.33
C ILE A 2 0.38 -2.47 -11.74
N THR A 3 1.25 -3.47 -11.87
CA THR A 3 1.00 -4.83 -11.35
C THR A 3 1.93 -5.09 -10.16
N LEU A 4 1.33 -5.43 -9.03
CA LEU A 4 2.03 -5.80 -7.80
C LEU A 4 1.98 -7.33 -7.67
N ARG A 5 3.14 -7.99 -7.72
CA ARG A 5 3.23 -9.45 -7.58
C ARG A 5 3.71 -9.84 -6.19
N PHE A 6 2.95 -10.71 -5.54
CA PHE A 6 3.25 -11.27 -4.23
C PHE A 6 3.56 -12.75 -4.40
N THR A 7 4.61 -13.22 -3.73
CA THR A 7 4.92 -14.66 -3.65
C THR A 7 4.58 -15.15 -2.26
N CYS A 8 4.02 -16.35 -2.20
CA CYS A 8 3.44 -16.90 -0.99
C CYS A 8 4.14 -18.23 -0.69
N SER A 9 4.42 -18.48 0.59
CA SER A 9 5.01 -19.74 0.99
C SER A 9 3.96 -20.85 0.97
N GLN A 10 4.36 -22.06 0.59
CA GLN A 10 3.45 -23.22 0.59
C GLN A 10 2.95 -23.61 2.00
N LEU A 11 3.60 -23.09 3.04
CA LEU A 11 3.26 -23.31 4.45
C LEU A 11 2.47 -22.15 5.06
N THR A 12 2.09 -21.14 4.27
CA THR A 12 1.35 -19.98 4.76
C THR A 12 -0.05 -20.39 5.17
N ASP A 13 -0.36 -20.22 6.46
CA ASP A 13 -1.72 -20.31 6.97
C ASP A 13 -2.39 -18.94 6.91
N TRP A 14 -3.21 -18.72 5.87
CA TRP A 14 -3.88 -17.45 5.60
C TRP A 14 -4.80 -16.97 6.74
N ARG A 15 -5.21 -17.85 7.65
CA ARG A 15 -6.04 -17.50 8.81
C ARG A 15 -5.25 -16.78 9.91
N ARG A 16 -3.92 -16.89 9.88
CA ARG A 16 -3.00 -16.27 10.85
C ARG A 16 -2.28 -15.06 10.30
N VAL A 17 -2.38 -14.83 8.99
CA VAL A 17 -1.81 -13.65 8.35
C VAL A 17 -2.86 -12.56 8.38
N ASP A 18 -2.50 -11.43 8.98
CA ASP A 18 -3.31 -10.23 8.88
C ASP A 18 -3.12 -9.60 7.49
N LEU A 19 -4.20 -9.57 6.71
CA LEU A 19 -4.25 -8.99 5.38
C LEU A 19 -5.09 -7.71 5.35
N SER A 20 -5.52 -7.21 6.52
CA SER A 20 -6.25 -5.95 6.63
C SER A 20 -5.36 -4.73 6.35
N HIS A 21 -4.06 -4.84 6.66
CA HIS A 21 -3.10 -3.75 6.57
C HIS A 21 -1.76 -4.27 6.03
N ILE A 22 -1.47 -3.99 4.76
CA ILE A 22 -0.19 -4.34 4.15
C ILE A 22 0.59 -3.05 3.84
N PRO A 23 1.53 -2.64 4.71
CA PRO A 23 2.38 -1.50 4.46
C PRO A 23 3.39 -1.82 3.34
N LEU A 24 3.39 -0.99 2.30
CA LEU A 24 4.32 -1.05 1.18
C LEU A 24 5.16 0.23 1.15
N TYR A 25 6.47 0.08 0.99
CA TYR A 25 7.39 1.22 0.88
C TYR A 25 7.70 1.50 -0.60
N CYS A 26 7.51 2.75 -1.05
CA CYS A 26 7.92 3.20 -2.38
C CYS A 26 9.44 3.41 -2.44
N ASN A 27 10.19 2.32 -2.56
CA ASN A 27 11.66 2.34 -2.64
C ASN A 27 12.16 2.77 -4.03
N ALA A 28 12.21 4.08 -4.28
CA ALA A 28 12.68 4.66 -5.53
C ALA A 28 13.39 6.01 -5.28
N ASP A 29 14.00 6.59 -6.31
CA ASP A 29 14.46 7.97 -6.23
C ASP A 29 13.30 8.95 -5.95
N ALA A 30 13.62 10.10 -5.38
CA ALA A 30 12.61 11.04 -4.86
C ALA A 30 11.48 11.37 -5.85
N PRO A 31 11.72 11.76 -7.13
CA PRO A 31 10.61 12.06 -8.04
C PRO A 31 9.79 10.81 -8.38
N LEU A 32 10.41 9.64 -8.55
CA LEU A 32 9.68 8.41 -8.83
C LEU A 32 8.85 7.92 -7.63
N ALA A 33 9.41 7.96 -6.42
CA ALA A 33 8.70 7.60 -5.19
C ALA A 33 7.47 8.50 -4.98
N CYS A 34 7.61 9.81 -5.23
CA CYS A 34 6.48 10.75 -5.17
C CYS A 34 5.40 10.42 -6.19
N ALA A 35 5.79 10.13 -7.44
CA ALA A 35 4.84 9.78 -8.50
C ALA A 35 4.12 8.46 -8.20
N MET A 36 4.81 7.45 -7.64
CA MET A 36 4.20 6.20 -7.19
C MET A 36 3.22 6.44 -6.05
N HIS A 37 3.63 7.18 -5.02
CA HIS A 37 2.79 7.50 -3.88
C HIS A 37 1.51 8.23 -4.32
N GLU A 38 1.62 9.22 -5.21
CA GLU A 38 0.49 9.92 -5.81
C GLU A 38 -0.40 8.98 -6.63
N ALA A 39 0.20 8.15 -7.48
CA ALA A 39 -0.53 7.21 -8.33
C ALA A 39 -1.38 6.23 -7.51
N PHE A 40 -0.84 5.72 -6.39
CA PHE A 40 -1.54 4.77 -5.54
C PHE A 40 -2.55 5.43 -4.60
N THR A 41 -2.29 6.63 -4.07
CA THR A 41 -3.17 7.24 -3.05
C THR A 41 -4.27 8.14 -3.62
N LEU A 42 -4.03 8.79 -4.76
CA LEU A 42 -4.96 9.78 -5.33
C LEU A 42 -5.58 9.34 -6.64
N ASN A 43 -4.91 8.47 -7.39
CA ASN A 43 -5.28 8.16 -8.76
C ASN A 43 -5.71 6.72 -8.96
N VAL A 44 -6.15 5.96 -7.96
CA VAL A 44 -6.62 4.59 -8.20
C VAL A 44 -8.09 4.59 -8.61
N ALA A 45 -8.40 4.06 -9.79
CA ALA A 45 -9.77 3.87 -10.26
C ALA A 45 -10.32 2.48 -9.98
N ARG A 46 -9.50 1.44 -10.17
CA ARG A 46 -9.92 0.06 -9.95
C ARG A 46 -8.73 -0.84 -9.63
N MET A 47 -8.97 -1.85 -8.81
CA MET A 47 -8.04 -2.94 -8.58
C MET A 47 -8.61 -4.26 -9.09
N TRP A 48 -7.73 -5.10 -9.57
CA TRP A 48 -8.04 -6.47 -9.95
C TRP A 48 -7.07 -7.42 -9.28
N LEU A 49 -7.58 -8.59 -8.92
CA LEU A 49 -6.80 -9.67 -8.35
C LEU A 49 -6.67 -10.80 -9.36
N HIS A 50 -5.45 -11.31 -9.51
CA HIS A 50 -5.14 -12.44 -10.36
C HIS A 50 -4.38 -13.51 -9.56
N MET A 51 -4.77 -14.77 -9.74
CA MET A 51 -4.19 -15.93 -9.06
C MET A 51 -3.79 -16.99 -10.10
N PRO A 52 -2.80 -17.85 -9.81
CA PRO A 52 -2.31 -18.89 -10.73
C PRO A 52 -3.37 -19.86 -11.23
N ASP A 53 -4.38 -20.17 -10.41
CA ASP A 53 -5.43 -21.14 -10.75
C ASP A 53 -6.60 -20.49 -11.51
N GLU A 54 -6.53 -19.18 -11.76
CA GLU A 54 -7.59 -18.41 -12.38
C GLU A 54 -7.19 -17.86 -13.75
N VAL A 55 -8.05 -18.10 -14.73
CA VAL A 55 -7.89 -17.54 -16.09
C VAL A 55 -8.34 -16.07 -16.11
N ASP A 56 -9.38 -15.72 -15.34
CA ASP A 56 -9.95 -14.38 -15.29
C ASP A 56 -9.49 -13.60 -14.06
N ARG A 57 -9.41 -12.27 -14.22
CA ARG A 57 -9.12 -11.34 -13.12
C ARG A 57 -10.41 -11.02 -12.37
N ARG A 58 -10.37 -11.08 -11.05
CA ARG A 58 -11.53 -10.74 -10.20
C ARG A 58 -11.44 -9.28 -9.76
N PRO A 59 -12.55 -8.53 -9.66
CA PRO A 59 -12.52 -7.19 -9.08
C PRO A 59 -12.12 -7.28 -7.60
N LEU A 60 -11.20 -6.42 -7.17
CA LEU A 60 -10.79 -6.28 -5.78
C LEU A 60 -11.33 -4.96 -5.24
N ASP A 61 -12.12 -5.02 -4.18
CA ASP A 61 -12.60 -3.82 -3.45
C ASP A 61 -11.54 -3.38 -2.43
N GLY A 62 -10.37 -3.05 -2.96
CA GLY A 62 -9.21 -2.59 -2.20
C GLY A 62 -8.95 -1.11 -2.42
N TYR A 63 -8.24 -0.49 -1.49
CA TYR A 63 -7.80 0.89 -1.59
C TYR A 63 -6.42 1.05 -0.96
N PHE A 64 -5.71 2.10 -1.37
CA PHE A 64 -4.47 2.50 -0.71
C PHE A 64 -4.72 3.72 0.17
N SER A 65 -4.00 3.81 1.28
CA SER A 65 -3.94 5.01 2.11
C SER A 65 -2.49 5.40 2.40
N ALA A 66 -2.22 6.68 2.65
CA ALA A 66 -0.88 7.13 3.01
C ALA A 66 -0.56 6.78 4.48
N LEU A 67 0.66 6.33 4.74
CA LEU A 67 1.18 6.05 6.09
C LEU A 67 2.23 7.09 6.51
N GLY A 68 2.56 7.11 7.80
CA GLY A 68 3.57 8.02 8.36
C GLY A 68 3.00 9.32 8.94
N PHE A 69 1.67 9.47 8.92
CA PHE A 69 0.96 10.61 9.47
C PHE A 69 0.24 10.30 10.78
N GLY A 70 0.14 9.02 11.21
CA GLY A 70 -0.57 8.58 12.41
C GLY A 70 0.08 8.99 13.73
N GLU A 71 -0.62 8.80 14.86
CA GLU A 71 -0.07 9.07 16.20
C GLU A 71 1.00 8.02 16.56
N ASP A 72 0.72 6.76 16.22
CA ASP A 72 1.65 5.64 16.41
C ASP A 72 2.83 5.62 15.43
N ASP A 73 2.81 6.49 14.40
CA ASP A 73 3.89 6.58 13.41
C ASP A 73 5.03 7.49 13.88
N GLY A 74 4.92 8.17 15.03
CA GLY A 74 5.92 9.10 15.52
C GLY A 74 7.32 8.48 15.63
N LEU A 75 8.33 9.10 15.00
CA LEU A 75 9.72 8.64 15.11
C LEU A 75 10.37 9.09 16.42
N TRP A 76 9.80 10.11 17.06
CA TRP A 76 10.24 10.66 18.33
C TRP A 76 9.16 10.50 19.40
N PRO A 77 9.52 10.17 20.65
CA PRO A 77 8.56 10.06 21.74
C PRO A 77 7.90 11.42 21.98
N GLU A 78 6.56 11.47 21.93
CA GLU A 78 5.81 12.70 22.19
C GLU A 78 5.93 13.12 23.66
N ASP A 79 6.43 14.33 23.89
CA ASP A 79 6.41 15.01 25.19
C ASP A 79 5.01 15.53 25.60
N GLY A 80 3.97 15.23 24.80
CA GLY A 80 2.55 15.54 25.06
C GLY A 80 2.22 17.03 25.12
N ARG A 81 3.18 17.90 24.79
CA ARG A 81 3.11 19.37 24.94
C ARG A 81 3.33 20.12 23.63
N SER A 82 3.74 19.43 22.58
CA SER A 82 4.09 20.00 21.29
C SER A 82 2.98 19.76 20.27
N PHE A 83 2.60 20.80 19.51
CA PHE A 83 1.61 20.65 18.45
C PHE A 83 2.17 19.76 17.33
N ARG A 84 1.51 18.63 17.06
CA ARG A 84 1.93 17.58 16.11
C ARG A 84 2.23 18.09 14.70
N GLY A 85 1.64 19.20 14.27
CA GLY A 85 1.97 19.83 12.99
C GLY A 85 3.43 20.29 12.88
N TYR A 86 4.07 20.73 13.97
CA TYR A 86 5.49 21.07 13.96
C TYR A 86 6.38 19.83 13.86
N GLN A 87 5.98 18.74 14.53
CA GLN A 87 6.69 17.47 14.44
C GLN A 87 6.62 16.90 13.02
N LEU A 88 5.44 16.89 12.38
CA LEU A 88 5.29 16.46 10.99
C LEU A 88 6.15 17.29 10.03
N LEU A 89 6.23 18.60 10.24
CA LEU A 89 7.09 19.48 9.43
C LEU A 89 8.57 19.14 9.62
N LEU A 90 8.99 18.94 10.88
CA LEU A 90 10.36 18.55 11.21
C LEU A 90 10.70 17.18 10.60
N GLU A 91 9.83 16.19 10.76
CA GLU A 91 9.96 14.85 10.18
C GLU A 91 10.03 14.92 8.65
N TYR A 92 9.23 15.77 8.00
CA TYR A 92 9.27 15.94 6.55
C TYR A 92 10.62 16.46 6.05
N PHE A 93 11.22 17.43 6.76
CA PHE A 93 12.53 17.99 6.38
C PHE A 93 13.71 17.11 6.80
N THR A 94 13.59 16.31 7.86
CA THR A 94 14.68 15.47 8.38
C THR A 94 14.66 14.05 7.83
N PHE A 95 13.48 13.46 7.61
CA PHE A 95 13.33 12.08 7.19
C PHE A 95 12.06 11.87 6.35
N ARG A 96 12.07 12.44 5.13
CA ARG A 96 10.96 12.38 4.18
C ARG A 96 10.54 10.95 3.82
N GLU A 97 11.46 9.99 3.83
CA GLU A 97 11.23 8.59 3.45
C GLU A 97 10.11 7.94 4.26
N LYS A 98 9.89 8.35 5.53
CA LYS A 98 8.75 7.89 6.33
C LYS A 98 7.39 8.10 5.66
N PHE A 99 7.24 9.17 4.88
CA PHE A 99 5.99 9.50 4.19
C PHE A 99 5.83 8.80 2.84
N MET A 100 6.78 7.96 2.44
CA MET A 100 6.71 7.18 1.19
C MET A 100 6.14 5.78 1.40
N PHE A 101 5.51 5.53 2.55
CA PHE A 101 4.76 4.32 2.83
C PHE A 101 3.30 4.49 2.42
N ILE A 102 2.77 3.46 1.77
CA ILE A 102 1.35 3.31 1.46
C ILE A 102 0.82 2.05 2.13
N ASP A 103 -0.42 2.06 2.60
CA ASP A 103 -1.10 0.90 3.17
C ASP A 103 -2.09 0.35 2.16
N LEU A 104 -1.88 -0.91 1.75
CA LEU A 104 -2.84 -1.64 0.94
C LEU A 104 -3.87 -2.33 1.84
N ARG A 105 -5.15 -2.02 1.63
CA ARG A 105 -6.28 -2.55 2.41
C ARG A 105 -7.31 -3.23 1.52
N GLY A 106 -8.16 -4.06 2.13
CA GLY A 106 -9.27 -4.76 1.47
C GLY A 106 -8.95 -6.21 1.09
N LEU A 107 -7.72 -6.68 1.33
CA LEU A 107 -7.33 -8.07 1.05
C LEU A 107 -7.92 -9.06 2.07
N GLU A 108 -8.34 -8.60 3.23
CA GLU A 108 -9.06 -9.39 4.23
C GLU A 108 -10.41 -9.91 3.74
N THR A 109 -10.99 -9.28 2.71
CA THR A 109 -12.25 -9.69 2.08
C THR A 109 -12.07 -10.82 1.07
N VAL A 110 -10.82 -11.15 0.72
CA VAL A 110 -10.48 -12.12 -0.31
C VAL A 110 -10.25 -13.49 0.31
N ALA A 111 -10.88 -14.51 -0.27
CA ALA A 111 -10.60 -15.90 0.07
C ALA A 111 -9.39 -16.42 -0.72
N PHE A 112 -8.22 -16.51 -0.07
CA PHE A 112 -7.02 -17.10 -0.65
C PHE A 112 -7.01 -18.63 -0.47
N PRO A 113 -6.76 -19.42 -1.54
CA PRO A 113 -6.66 -20.86 -1.41
C PRO A 113 -5.40 -21.28 -0.64
N ALA A 114 -5.49 -22.40 0.07
CA ALA A 114 -4.34 -22.99 0.75
C ALA A 114 -3.28 -23.42 -0.27
N GLY A 115 -2.00 -23.18 0.04
CA GLY A 115 -0.89 -23.52 -0.86
C GLY A 115 -0.77 -22.63 -2.10
N LEU A 116 -1.46 -21.49 -2.14
CA LEU A 116 -1.27 -20.46 -3.16
C LEU A 116 0.23 -20.11 -3.27
N ALA A 117 0.78 -20.17 -4.48
CA ALA A 117 2.20 -19.89 -4.71
C ALA A 117 2.49 -18.40 -4.92
N TRP A 118 1.55 -17.68 -5.53
CA TRP A 118 1.65 -16.25 -5.80
C TRP A 118 0.27 -15.67 -6.11
N PHE A 119 0.14 -14.36 -6.02
CA PHE A 119 -0.99 -13.61 -6.58
C PHE A 119 -0.50 -12.26 -7.09
N GLU A 120 -1.26 -11.66 -8.00
CA GLU A 120 -1.00 -10.35 -8.58
C GLU A 120 -2.17 -9.42 -8.34
N ILE A 121 -1.86 -8.15 -8.05
CA ILE A 121 -2.85 -7.08 -7.95
C ILE A 121 -2.55 -6.09 -9.06
N ASP A 122 -3.47 -5.97 -10.00
CA ASP A 122 -3.42 -4.95 -11.05
C ASP A 122 -4.14 -3.70 -10.58
N VAL A 123 -3.38 -2.62 -10.46
CA VAL A 123 -3.87 -1.30 -10.11
C VAL A 123 -4.04 -0.49 -11.39
N VAL A 124 -5.29 -0.12 -11.68
CA VAL A 124 -5.65 0.75 -12.80
C VAL A 124 -5.76 2.17 -12.25
N ALA A 125 -4.82 3.02 -12.66
CA ALA A 125 -4.88 4.43 -12.31
C ALA A 125 -6.00 5.13 -13.12
N GLY A 126 -6.83 5.93 -12.44
CA GLY A 126 -7.93 6.73 -12.97
C GLY A 126 -7.52 8.03 -13.65
N GLY A 127 -6.25 8.16 -14.04
CA GLY A 127 -5.79 9.28 -14.83
C GLY A 127 -6.43 9.25 -16.22
N THR A 128 -7.34 10.19 -16.47
CA THR A 128 -7.49 10.79 -17.79
C THR A 128 -6.10 11.24 -18.23
N LEU A 129 -5.44 10.48 -19.10
CA LEU A 129 -4.48 11.08 -20.02
C LEU A 129 -5.28 12.06 -20.88
N GLY A 130 -5.37 13.30 -20.41
CA GLY A 130 -5.84 14.41 -21.21
C GLY A 130 -4.85 14.66 -22.35
N THR A 131 -5.40 14.63 -23.56
CA THR A 131 -4.90 15.08 -24.88
C THR A 131 -3.71 14.36 -25.49
#